data_AF-A0A1H9HC37-F1
#
_entry.id   AF-A0A1H9HC37-F1
#
_cell.length_a   1.000
_cell.length_b   1.000
_cell.length_c   1.000
_cell.angle_alpha   90.00
_cell.angle_beta   90.00
_cell.angle_gamma   90.00
#
_symmetry.space_group_name_H-M   'P 1'
#
loop_
_entity.id
_entity.type
_entity.pdbx_description
1 polymer ?
#
loop_
_entity_poly.entity_id
_entity_poly.type
_entity_poly.pdbx_seq_one_letter_code
_entity_poly.pdbx_strand_id
1 'polypeptide(L)'
;GCSSLTTAPELPATILADNCYSAMFYNCTSLTKAPDLPALTLTSECYLCMFYNCNKLKYIKCLATDLSASKCTYNWMAYIPIDSDRIFVKSKNATWPRGWDGIPTNWLVISDDVAEGLSSWFNKLWNWDWLWPWNK
;
A
#
# COMPACT_ATOMS: atom_id res chain seq x y z
N GLY A 1 -4.67 14.62 9.79
CA GLY A 1 -4.79 13.17 9.59
C GLY A 1 -6.09 12.66 10.18
N CYS A 2 -6.63 11.60 9.61
CA CYS A 2 -7.88 10.96 10.03
C CYS A 2 -7.60 9.90 11.09
N SER A 3 -7.41 10.32 12.35
CA SER A 3 -6.96 9.46 13.45
C SER A 3 -7.95 8.35 13.85
N SER A 4 -9.19 8.37 13.37
CA SER A 4 -10.20 7.33 13.61
C SER A 4 -10.42 6.39 12.42
N LEU A 5 -9.86 6.69 11.25
CA LEU A 5 -10.05 5.87 10.05
C LEU A 5 -9.22 4.60 10.16
N THR A 6 -9.86 3.43 10.27
CA THR A 6 -9.18 2.13 10.35
C THR A 6 -9.08 1.42 9.01
N THR A 7 -10.04 1.66 8.11
CA THR A 7 -10.06 1.13 6.74
C THR A 7 -10.34 2.27 5.77
N ALA A 8 -9.53 2.36 4.72
CA ALA A 8 -9.66 3.40 3.71
C ALA A 8 -10.83 3.12 2.73
N PRO A 9 -11.44 4.17 2.14
CA PRO A 9 -12.34 4.02 1.00
C PRO A 9 -11.59 3.53 -0.24
N GLU A 10 -12.29 2.87 -1.17
CA GLU A 10 -11.70 2.38 -2.42
C GLU A 10 -11.19 3.53 -3.32
N LEU A 11 -10.06 3.30 -4.00
CA LEU A 11 -9.47 4.23 -4.97
C LEU A 11 -9.30 3.53 -6.34
N PRO A 12 -10.37 3.39 -7.14
CA PRO A 12 -10.37 2.54 -8.33
C PRO A 12 -9.62 3.14 -9.53
N ALA A 13 -9.08 4.35 -9.42
CA ALA A 13 -8.47 5.04 -10.57
C ALA A 13 -7.24 4.28 -11.08
N THR A 14 -7.28 3.93 -12.36
CA THR A 14 -6.16 3.32 -13.10
C THR A 14 -5.36 4.33 -13.91
N ILE A 15 -5.94 5.51 -14.17
CA ILE A 15 -5.30 6.66 -14.79
C ILE A 15 -5.25 7.77 -13.76
N LEU A 16 -4.04 8.21 -13.41
CA LEU A 16 -3.82 9.22 -12.38
C LEU A 16 -3.60 10.59 -13.03
N ALA A 17 -4.08 11.63 -12.35
CA ALA A 17 -3.66 13.00 -12.63
C ALA A 17 -2.52 13.38 -11.68
N ASP A 18 -1.72 14.37 -12.05
CA ASP A 18 -0.70 14.91 -11.15
C ASP A 18 -1.31 15.27 -9.79
N ASN A 19 -0.61 14.95 -8.71
CA ASN A 19 -1.03 15.19 -7.33
C ASN A 19 -2.35 14.55 -6.86
N CYS A 20 -3.02 13.70 -7.65
CA CYS A 20 -4.41 13.31 -7.40
C CYS A 20 -4.68 12.65 -6.03
N TYR A 21 -3.70 11.95 -5.46
CA TYR A 21 -3.80 11.30 -4.14
C TYR A 21 -2.68 11.76 -3.19
N SER A 22 -2.08 12.91 -3.47
CA SER A 22 -1.06 13.53 -2.63
C SER A 22 -1.59 13.75 -1.21
N ALA A 23 -0.82 13.27 -0.23
CA ALA A 23 -1.10 13.37 1.21
C ALA A 23 -2.47 12.83 1.67
N MET A 24 -3.16 12.02 0.85
CA MET A 24 -4.56 11.63 1.08
C MET A 24 -4.81 10.97 2.45
N PHE A 25 -3.85 10.17 2.93
CA PHE A 25 -3.90 9.51 4.23
C PHE A 25 -2.83 10.03 5.22
N TYR A 26 -2.30 11.23 5.00
CA TYR A 26 -1.28 11.84 5.85
C TYR A 26 -1.72 11.87 7.33
N ASN A 27 -0.88 11.34 8.23
CA ASN A 27 -1.14 11.21 9.67
C ASN A 27 -2.40 10.38 10.03
N CYS A 28 -2.82 9.41 9.23
CA CYS A 28 -3.89 8.48 9.59
C CYS A 28 -3.38 7.36 10.50
N THR A 29 -3.13 7.68 11.78
CA THR A 29 -2.47 6.79 12.75
C THR A 29 -3.30 5.58 13.21
N SER A 30 -4.58 5.52 12.87
CA SER A 30 -5.41 4.32 13.11
C SER A 30 -5.61 3.45 11.88
N LEU A 31 -5.14 3.88 10.71
CA LEU A 31 -5.33 3.16 9.46
C LEU A 31 -4.51 1.87 9.50
N THR A 32 -5.17 0.73 9.38
CA THR A 32 -4.50 -0.59 9.38
C THR A 32 -4.38 -1.17 7.98
N LYS A 33 -5.25 -0.75 7.06
CA LYS A 33 -5.29 -1.23 5.67
C LYS A 33 -5.49 -0.06 4.70
N ALA A 34 -4.57 0.06 3.75
CA ALA A 34 -4.66 1.01 2.64
C ALA A 34 -5.70 0.55 1.61
N PRO A 35 -6.19 1.46 0.75
CA PRO A 35 -6.95 1.03 -0.41
C PRO A 35 -6.05 0.30 -1.41
N ASP A 36 -6.66 -0.54 -2.25
CA ASP A 36 -5.97 -1.09 -3.42
C ASP A 36 -5.64 0.07 -4.38
N LEU A 37 -4.40 0.09 -4.88
CA LEU A 37 -3.90 1.10 -5.81
C LEU A 37 -3.62 0.44 -7.18
N PRO A 38 -4.58 0.47 -8.13
CA PRO A 38 -4.50 -0.33 -9.33
C PRO A 38 -3.73 0.32 -10.49
N ALA A 39 -3.39 1.62 -10.40
CA ALA A 39 -2.66 2.32 -11.45
C ALA A 39 -1.27 1.70 -11.70
N LEU A 40 -0.96 1.46 -12.99
CA LEU A 40 0.31 0.85 -13.41
C LEU A 40 1.42 1.88 -13.65
N THR A 41 1.04 3.08 -14.06
CA THR A 41 1.95 4.20 -14.33
C THR A 41 1.63 5.35 -13.40
N LEU A 42 2.64 5.82 -12.67
CA LEU A 42 2.51 6.96 -11.78
C LEU A 42 2.79 8.27 -12.51
N THR A 43 2.12 9.32 -12.06
CA THR A 43 2.31 10.69 -12.56
C THR A 43 2.97 11.55 -11.48
N SER A 44 3.26 12.81 -11.79
CA SER A 44 4.03 13.66 -10.88
C SER A 44 3.31 13.81 -9.54
N GLU A 45 4.03 13.49 -8.45
CA GLU A 45 3.55 13.67 -7.07
C GLU A 45 2.20 12.96 -6.76
N CYS A 46 1.75 12.01 -7.58
CA CYS A 46 0.41 11.44 -7.47
C CYS A 46 0.15 10.72 -6.15
N TYR A 47 1.19 10.11 -5.54
CA TYR A 47 1.15 9.47 -4.22
C TYR A 47 2.12 10.13 -3.21
N LEU A 48 2.52 11.39 -3.46
CA LEU A 48 3.40 12.16 -2.56
C LEU A 48 2.88 12.12 -1.12
N CYS A 49 3.71 11.69 -0.16
CA CYS A 49 3.37 11.63 1.27
C CYS A 49 2.06 10.89 1.61
N MET A 50 1.53 10.04 0.72
CA MET A 50 0.17 9.52 0.81
C MET A 50 -0.14 8.83 2.15
N PHE A 51 0.77 7.99 2.66
CA PHE A 51 0.64 7.26 3.93
C PHE A 51 1.63 7.72 5.00
N TYR A 52 2.16 8.94 4.87
CA TYR A 52 3.11 9.48 5.83
C TYR A 52 2.57 9.38 7.27
N ASN A 53 3.38 8.81 8.18
CA ASN A 53 3.06 8.61 9.59
C ASN A 53 1.73 7.83 9.83
N CYS A 54 1.40 6.89 8.95
CA CYS A 54 0.36 5.88 9.19
C CYS A 54 0.93 4.71 9.99
N ASN A 55 1.25 4.94 11.27
CA ASN A 55 2.03 4.00 12.09
C ASN A 55 1.38 2.61 12.30
N LYS A 56 0.05 2.49 12.22
CA LYS A 56 -0.67 1.21 12.33
C LYS A 56 -0.91 0.50 10.99
N LEU A 57 -0.45 1.06 9.87
CA LEU A 57 -0.71 0.52 8.53
C LEU A 57 0.04 -0.79 8.28
N LYS A 58 -0.67 -1.91 8.16
CA LYS A 58 -0.08 -3.25 8.03
C LYS A 58 -0.19 -3.85 6.63
N TYR A 59 -1.11 -3.35 5.81
CA TYR A 59 -1.36 -3.89 4.48
C TYR A 59 -1.48 -2.79 3.44
N ILE A 60 -0.71 -2.93 2.35
CA ILE A 60 -0.81 -2.13 1.14
C ILE A 60 -0.76 -3.06 -0.07
N LYS A 61 -1.60 -2.79 -1.07
CA LYS A 61 -1.50 -3.39 -2.40
C LYS A 61 -1.36 -2.28 -3.44
N CYS A 62 -0.24 -2.26 -4.14
CA CYS A 62 0.04 -1.27 -5.18
C CYS A 62 0.63 -1.94 -6.42
N LEU A 63 -0.04 -1.79 -7.56
CA LEU A 63 0.31 -2.49 -8.79
C LEU A 63 1.22 -1.67 -9.72
N ALA A 64 1.61 -0.46 -9.32
CA ALA A 64 2.45 0.41 -10.15
C ALA A 64 3.77 -0.26 -10.52
N THR A 65 4.07 -0.23 -11.82
CA THR A 65 5.31 -0.76 -12.42
C THR A 65 6.22 0.35 -12.93
N ASP A 66 5.65 1.51 -13.30
CA ASP A 66 6.39 2.69 -13.72
C ASP A 66 6.33 3.78 -12.64
N LEU A 67 7.47 4.03 -12.00
CA LEU A 67 7.69 5.03 -10.97
C LEU A 67 8.64 6.14 -11.44
N SER A 68 8.84 6.29 -12.75
CA SER A 68 9.81 7.25 -13.31
C SER A 68 9.41 8.71 -13.13
N ALA A 69 8.13 8.97 -12.85
CA ALA A 69 7.61 10.32 -12.64
C ALA A 69 8.21 10.98 -11.39
N SER A 70 8.43 12.30 -11.50
CA SER A 70 9.01 13.13 -10.44
C SER A 70 8.25 12.98 -9.14
N LYS A 71 8.97 12.57 -8.08
CA LYS A 71 8.47 12.47 -6.70
C LYS A 71 7.13 11.73 -6.56
N CYS A 72 6.82 10.82 -7.48
CA CYS A 72 5.51 10.16 -7.53
C CYS A 72 5.15 9.44 -6.22
N THR A 73 6.16 8.96 -5.48
CA THR A 73 6.02 8.30 -4.17
C THR A 73 6.92 8.91 -3.09
N TYR A 74 7.36 10.16 -3.26
CA TYR A 74 8.28 10.79 -2.30
C TYR A 74 7.66 10.84 -0.89
N ASN A 75 8.39 10.32 0.10
CA ASN A 75 7.98 10.12 1.49
C ASN A 75 6.62 9.44 1.69
N TRP A 76 6.11 8.70 0.70
CA TRP A 76 4.75 8.17 0.75
C TRP A 76 4.54 7.19 1.92
N MET A 77 5.60 6.52 2.38
CA MET A 77 5.58 5.59 3.53
C MET A 77 6.54 6.01 4.66
N ALA A 78 6.96 7.27 4.70
CA ALA A 78 7.83 7.75 5.77
C ALA A 78 7.14 7.66 7.15
N TYR A 79 7.92 7.36 8.19
CA TYR A 79 7.44 7.20 9.58
C TYR A 79 6.41 6.09 9.80
N ILE A 80 6.34 5.12 8.88
CA ILE A 80 5.67 3.84 9.13
C ILE A 80 6.70 2.85 9.72
N PRO A 81 6.34 2.05 10.74
CA PRO A 81 7.26 1.07 11.31
C PRO A 81 7.80 0.06 10.27
N ILE A 82 9.04 -0.35 10.52
CA ILE A 82 9.81 -1.30 9.72
C ILE A 82 9.93 -2.66 10.43
N ASP A 83 8.84 -3.13 11.01
CA ASP A 83 8.71 -4.46 11.61
C ASP A 83 8.20 -5.48 10.56
N SER A 84 8.26 -6.77 10.91
CA SER A 84 8.01 -7.89 10.00
C SER A 84 6.55 -8.35 9.90
N ASP A 85 5.64 -7.74 10.66
CA ASP A 85 4.21 -8.12 10.68
C ASP A 85 3.37 -7.38 9.63
N ARG A 86 4.02 -6.89 8.56
CA ARG A 86 3.43 -6.03 7.53
C ARG A 86 3.66 -6.58 6.14
N ILE A 87 2.69 -6.34 5.27
CA ILE A 87 2.60 -6.92 3.93
C ILE A 87 2.46 -5.83 2.90
N PHE A 88 3.30 -5.92 1.88
CA PHE A 88 3.19 -5.16 0.65
C PHE A 88 2.92 -6.12 -0.51
N VAL A 89 1.77 -5.99 -1.17
CA VAL A 89 1.49 -6.71 -2.41
C VAL A 89 1.85 -5.80 -3.58
N LYS A 90 2.71 -6.30 -4.48
CA LYS A 90 3.13 -5.59 -5.69
C LYS A 90 2.85 -6.41 -6.94
N SER A 91 2.78 -5.75 -8.10
CA SER A 91 2.78 -6.49 -9.36
C SER A 91 4.06 -7.33 -9.52
N LYS A 92 3.94 -8.52 -10.12
CA LYS A 92 5.09 -9.37 -10.47
C LYS A 92 6.15 -8.62 -11.28
N ASN A 93 5.71 -7.70 -12.13
CA ASN A 93 6.55 -6.90 -13.01
C ASN A 93 7.09 -5.63 -12.35
N ALA A 94 6.68 -5.30 -11.12
CA ALA A 94 7.05 -4.05 -10.48
C ALA A 94 8.45 -4.11 -9.85
N THR A 95 9.25 -3.07 -10.08
CA THR A 95 10.62 -2.91 -9.56
C THR A 95 10.69 -1.80 -8.50
N TRP A 96 9.94 -1.97 -7.41
CA TRP A 96 9.93 -1.00 -6.32
C TRP A 96 11.28 -0.96 -5.58
N PRO A 97 11.86 0.23 -5.35
CA PRO A 97 13.02 0.35 -4.48
C PRO A 97 12.63 0.06 -3.02
N ARG A 98 13.63 -0.23 -2.18
CA ARG A 98 13.44 -0.25 -0.72
C ARG A 98 13.61 1.15 -0.14
N GLY A 99 12.94 1.43 0.97
CA GLY A 99 13.00 2.70 1.69
C GLY A 99 11.65 3.41 1.76
N TRP A 100 11.65 4.64 2.28
CA TRP A 100 10.41 5.39 2.55
C TRP A 100 9.71 5.92 1.30
N ASP A 101 10.45 6.11 0.21
CA ASP A 101 9.91 6.44 -1.13
C ASP A 101 9.48 5.19 -1.90
N GLY A 102 9.82 4.00 -1.38
CA GLY A 102 9.52 2.71 -1.97
C GLY A 102 8.81 1.81 -0.97
N ILE A 103 9.26 0.56 -0.85
CA ILE A 103 8.74 -0.39 0.14
C ILE A 103 9.66 -0.37 1.37
N PRO A 104 9.15 -0.19 2.61
CA PRO A 104 10.00 -0.26 3.79
C PRO A 104 10.70 -1.63 3.92
N THR A 105 11.93 -1.62 4.45
CA THR A 105 12.91 -2.71 4.29
C THR A 105 12.45 -4.06 4.84
N ASN A 106 11.71 -4.07 5.96
CA ASN A 106 11.32 -5.31 6.66
C ASN A 106 9.88 -5.75 6.38
N TRP A 107 9.18 -5.09 5.46
CA TRP A 107 7.86 -5.53 5.03
C TRP A 107 7.99 -6.77 4.15
N LEU A 108 7.14 -7.77 4.43
CA LEU A 108 6.98 -8.94 3.56
C LEU A 108 6.41 -8.48 2.21
N VAL A 109 7.13 -8.78 1.12
CA VAL A 109 6.69 -8.44 -0.23
C VAL A 109 6.14 -9.67 -0.92
N ILE A 110 4.90 -9.57 -1.39
CA ILE A 110 4.19 -10.63 -2.10
C ILE A 110 3.88 -10.15 -3.52
N SER A 111 4.04 -11.05 -4.49
CA SER A 111 3.66 -10.80 -5.88
C SER A 111 2.15 -11.01 -6.07
N ASP A 112 1.51 -10.19 -6.90
CA ASP A 112 0.06 -10.22 -7.15
C ASP A 112 -0.43 -11.56 -7.73
N ASP A 113 0.30 -12.11 -8.70
CA ASP A 113 0.03 -13.43 -9.29
C ASP A 113 0.10 -14.58 -8.27
N VAL A 114 0.93 -14.42 -7.24
CA VAL A 114 1.02 -15.35 -6.12
C VAL A 114 -0.13 -15.08 -5.14
N ALA A 115 -0.42 -13.83 -4.78
CA ALA A 115 -1.51 -13.47 -3.88
C ALA A 115 -2.88 -14.02 -4.31
N GLU A 116 -3.17 -14.05 -5.62
CA GLU A 116 -4.40 -14.63 -6.18
C GLU A 116 -4.46 -16.16 -5.99
N GLY A 117 -3.36 -16.86 -6.25
CA GLY A 117 -3.26 -18.32 -6.07
C GLY A 117 -3.17 -18.77 -4.60
N LEU A 118 -2.81 -17.87 -3.69
CA LEU A 118 -2.61 -18.13 -2.27
C LEU A 118 -3.87 -18.02 -1.41
N SER A 119 -4.94 -17.41 -1.93
CA SER A 119 -6.23 -17.29 -1.24
C SER A 119 -6.75 -18.61 -0.66
N SER A 120 -6.51 -19.75 -1.33
CA SER A 120 -6.96 -21.07 -0.88
C SER A 120 -6.04 -21.76 0.15
N TRP A 121 -4.72 -21.52 0.13
CA TRP A 121 -3.76 -22.20 1.02
C TRP A 121 -3.41 -21.36 2.25
N PHE A 122 -3.38 -20.03 2.13
CA PHE A 122 -3.03 -19.11 3.24
C PHE A 122 -4.10 -19.03 4.33
N ASN A 123 -5.39 -19.16 3.97
CA ASN A 123 -6.49 -19.29 4.94
C ASN A 123 -6.26 -20.43 5.95
N LYS A 124 -5.44 -21.43 5.59
CA LYS A 124 -5.21 -22.65 6.38
C LYS A 124 -4.04 -22.55 7.37
N LEU A 125 -3.08 -21.64 7.17
CA LEU A 125 -1.83 -21.61 7.94
C LEU A 125 -1.69 -20.47 8.93
N TRP A 126 -2.46 -19.39 8.79
CA TRP A 126 -2.23 -18.18 9.58
C TRP A 126 -3.48 -17.56 10.23
N ASN A 127 -4.66 -18.16 10.13
CA ASN A 127 -5.93 -17.64 10.67
C ASN A 127 -6.13 -16.11 10.46
N TRP A 128 -6.32 -15.71 9.20
CA TRP A 128 -6.37 -14.31 8.75
C TRP A 128 -7.71 -13.60 8.96
N ASP A 129 -8.59 -14.09 9.85
CA ASP A 129 -9.90 -13.51 10.17
C ASP A 129 -9.83 -12.02 10.59
N TRP A 130 -8.65 -11.50 10.94
CA TRP A 130 -8.43 -10.11 11.34
C TRP A 130 -8.10 -9.15 10.18
N LEU A 131 -7.71 -9.63 8.99
CA LEU A 131 -7.24 -8.78 7.87
C LEU A 131 -8.27 -8.65 6.72
N TRP A 132 -9.31 -9.47 6.71
CA TRP A 132 -10.39 -9.40 5.71
C TRP A 132 -11.75 -9.74 6.34
N PRO A 133 -12.50 -8.75 6.86
CA PRO A 133 -13.78 -9.03 7.53
C PRO A 133 -14.93 -9.41 6.56
N TRP A 134 -14.67 -9.59 5.26
CA TRP A 134 -15.73 -9.82 4.25
C TRP A 134 -15.95 -11.28 3.87
N ASN A 135 -15.86 -12.21 4.82
CA ASN A 135 -16.36 -13.58 4.65
C ASN A 135 -17.45 -13.92 5.67
N LYS A 136 -18.42 -13.00 5.83
CA LYS A 136 -19.79 -13.29 6.26
C LYS A 136 -20.77 -12.52 5.39
#